data_AF-A0A2V6R376-F1
#
_entry.id   AF-A0A2V6R376-F1
#
_cell.length_a   1.000
_cell.length_b   1.000
_cell.length_c   1.000
_cell.angle_alpha   90.00
_cell.angle_beta   90.00
_cell.angle_gamma   90.00
#
_symmetry.space_group_name_H-M   'P 1'
#
loop_
_entity.id
_entity.type
_entity.pdbx_description
1 polymer ?
#
loop_
_entity_poly.entity_id
_entity_poly.type
_entity_poly.pdbx_seq_one_letter_code
_entity_poly.pdbx_strand_id
1 'polypeptide(L)'
;MTFMWMVGFAMFPAVVSAADVCKDSKTTPDMNQCLSDQITLAEKELAKYLEESRRRVANDSRTLAEFEKAQKARVAFRDAHCGTIYQYWAQGSVRGAIAGSCFLRLTRRRTHDLLDADLTYVDTTPPILPEPKLSENDK
;
A
#
# COMPACT_ATOMS: atom_id res chain seq x y z
N MET A 1 34.67 -34.17 20.88
CA MET A 1 34.34 -33.02 20.01
C MET A 1 32.98 -32.49 20.45
N THR A 2 32.98 -31.41 21.20
CA THR A 2 31.78 -30.73 21.73
C THR A 2 31.09 -29.98 20.59
N PHE A 3 29.85 -30.36 20.27
CA PHE A 3 29.00 -29.65 19.32
C PHE A 3 28.51 -28.35 20.00
N MET A 4 29.26 -27.27 19.79
CA MET A 4 28.88 -25.90 20.12
C MET A 4 27.68 -25.53 19.23
N TRP A 5 26.47 -25.54 19.78
CA TRP A 5 25.29 -24.99 19.12
C TRP A 5 25.49 -23.48 18.97
N MET A 6 25.69 -23.02 17.73
CA MET A 6 25.56 -21.62 17.37
C MET A 6 24.13 -21.18 17.70
N VAL A 7 24.01 -20.26 18.65
CA VAL A 7 22.79 -19.49 18.91
C VAL A 7 22.46 -18.74 17.63
N GLY A 8 21.50 -19.25 16.86
CA GLY A 8 20.96 -18.58 15.70
C GLY A 8 20.33 -17.26 16.15
N PHE A 9 20.96 -16.15 15.76
CA PHE A 9 20.39 -14.81 15.89
C PHE A 9 19.11 -14.77 15.06
N ALA A 10 17.96 -14.89 15.73
CA ALA A 10 16.66 -14.71 15.10
C ALA A 10 16.58 -13.25 14.63
N MET A 11 16.85 -13.02 13.35
CA MET A 11 16.58 -11.76 12.68
C MET A 11 15.05 -11.67 12.51
N PHE A 12 14.38 -11.16 13.56
CA PHE A 12 12.99 -10.79 13.46
C PHE A 12 12.89 -9.63 12.45
N PRO A 13 12.15 -9.77 11.34
CA PRO A 13 11.89 -8.62 10.48
C PRO A 13 11.17 -7.56 11.31
N ALA A 14 11.70 -6.34 11.28
CA ALA A 14 11.08 -5.21 11.96
C ALA A 14 9.69 -4.96 11.36
N VAL A 15 8.66 -5.24 12.13
CA VAL A 15 7.28 -4.89 11.75
C VAL A 15 7.12 -3.41 12.04
N VAL A 16 7.29 -2.57 11.02
CA VAL A 16 6.98 -1.14 11.10
C VAL A 16 5.47 -0.95 11.09
N SER A 17 5.00 -0.13 12.02
CA SER A 17 3.59 0.03 12.34
C SER A 17 3.06 1.38 11.85
N ALA A 18 1.75 1.59 11.98
CA ALA A 18 1.10 2.90 11.85
C ALA A 18 1.90 4.06 12.48
N ALA A 19 2.62 3.75 13.56
CA ALA A 19 3.42 4.71 14.31
C ALA A 19 4.59 5.29 13.53
N ASP A 20 5.15 4.62 12.51
CA ASP A 20 6.32 5.16 11.80
C ASP A 20 5.94 6.24 10.77
N VAL A 21 4.80 6.06 10.10
CA VAL A 21 4.24 7.05 9.15
C VAL A 21 3.76 8.30 9.89
N CYS A 22 3.20 8.12 11.08
CA CYS A 22 2.55 9.17 11.86
C CYS A 22 3.22 9.35 13.23
N LYS A 23 4.56 9.27 13.25
CA LYS A 23 5.41 9.24 14.46
C LYS A 23 5.26 10.41 15.42
N ASP A 24 4.84 11.56 14.91
CA ASP A 24 4.67 12.77 15.71
C ASP A 24 3.29 12.83 16.42
N SER A 25 2.41 11.87 16.12
CA SER A 25 1.07 11.79 16.71
C SER A 25 1.16 11.32 18.17
N LYS A 26 0.62 12.11 19.09
CA LYS A 26 0.69 11.83 20.54
C LYS A 26 -0.56 11.16 21.09
N THR A 27 -1.68 11.27 20.37
CA THR A 27 -2.97 10.72 20.75
C THR A 27 -3.57 9.89 19.63
N THR A 28 -4.53 9.02 19.97
CA THR A 28 -5.26 8.24 18.95
C THR A 28 -6.03 9.11 17.96
N PRO A 29 -6.71 10.20 18.36
CA PRO A 29 -7.27 11.15 17.42
C PRO A 29 -6.23 11.77 16.46
N ASP A 30 -5.07 12.18 16.97
CA ASP A 30 -3.99 12.75 16.13
C ASP A 30 -3.51 11.71 15.10
N MET A 31 -3.36 10.45 15.54
CA MET A 31 -2.96 9.34 14.68
C MET A 31 -3.99 9.09 13.57
N ASN A 32 -5.28 9.11 13.91
CA ASN A 32 -6.36 8.95 12.93
C ASN A 32 -6.36 10.09 11.90
N GLN A 33 -6.15 11.34 12.34
CA GLN A 33 -6.10 12.49 11.46
C GLN A 33 -4.89 12.39 10.51
N CYS A 34 -3.69 12.14 11.07
CA CYS A 34 -2.49 11.96 10.27
C CYS A 34 -2.67 10.86 9.22
N LEU A 35 -3.21 9.71 9.59
CA LEU A 35 -3.45 8.62 8.63
C LEU A 35 -4.46 9.00 7.55
N SER A 36 -5.52 9.73 7.90
CA SER A 36 -6.48 10.26 6.92
C SER A 36 -5.81 11.17 5.88
N ASP A 37 -4.91 12.03 6.33
CA ASP A 37 -4.15 12.93 5.44
C ASP A 37 -3.20 12.14 4.54
N GLN A 38 -2.51 11.14 5.10
CA GLN A 38 -1.61 10.25 4.34
C GLN A 38 -2.36 9.40 3.32
N ILE A 39 -3.54 8.89 3.65
CA ILE A 39 -4.41 8.17 2.70
C ILE A 39 -4.79 9.11 1.56
N THR A 40 -5.20 10.35 1.85
CA THR A 40 -5.56 11.34 0.83
C THR A 40 -4.40 11.62 -0.12
N LEU A 41 -3.18 11.75 0.42
CA LEU A 41 -1.98 11.94 -0.40
C LEU A 41 -1.68 10.71 -1.28
N ALA A 42 -1.77 9.51 -0.71
CA ALA A 42 -1.56 8.27 -1.44
C ALA A 42 -2.62 8.03 -2.52
N GLU A 43 -3.89 8.40 -2.28
CA GLU A 43 -4.96 8.29 -3.27
C GLU A 43 -4.76 9.28 -4.43
N LYS A 44 -4.27 10.50 -4.15
CA LYS A 44 -3.88 11.46 -5.19
C LYS A 44 -2.71 10.96 -6.03
N GLU A 45 -1.73 10.30 -5.42
CA GLU A 45 -0.63 9.67 -6.15
C GLU A 45 -1.16 8.53 -7.02
N LEU A 46 -1.92 7.60 -6.44
CA LEU A 46 -2.54 6.49 -7.15
C LEU A 46 -3.38 6.93 -8.35
N ALA A 47 -4.14 8.02 -8.22
CA ALA A 47 -4.95 8.57 -9.31
C ALA A 47 -4.10 8.92 -10.55
N LYS A 48 -2.90 9.49 -10.35
CA LYS A 48 -1.97 9.80 -11.46
C LYS A 48 -1.49 8.54 -12.17
N TYR A 49 -1.17 7.48 -11.43
CA TYR A 49 -0.71 6.22 -12.00
C TYR A 49 -1.85 5.50 -12.72
N LEU A 50 -3.07 5.56 -12.19
CA LEU A 50 -4.25 5.01 -12.85
C LEU A 50 -4.52 5.71 -14.19
N GLU A 51 -4.47 7.03 -14.21
CA GLU A 51 -4.68 7.81 -15.44
C GLU A 51 -3.66 7.44 -16.52
N GLU A 52 -2.38 7.37 -16.16
CA GLU A 52 -1.33 7.06 -17.12
C GLU A 52 -1.35 5.59 -17.57
N SER A 53 -1.61 4.66 -16.65
CA SER A 53 -1.78 3.23 -16.99
C SER A 53 -2.97 3.03 -17.92
N ARG A 54 -4.08 3.72 -17.64
CA ARG A 54 -5.28 3.73 -18.49
C ARG A 54 -4.96 4.25 -19.89
N ARG A 55 -4.19 5.35 -19.99
CA ARG A 55 -3.74 5.92 -21.28
C ARG A 55 -2.93 4.91 -22.08
N ARG A 56 -2.05 4.13 -21.44
CA ARG A 56 -1.23 3.11 -22.11
C ARG A 56 -2.05 1.97 -22.69
N VAL A 57 -3.10 1.53 -21.98
CA VAL A 57 -3.95 0.41 -22.42
C VAL A 57 -5.16 0.83 -23.27
N ALA A 58 -5.40 2.14 -23.45
CA ALA A 58 -6.63 2.68 -24.04
C ALA A 58 -6.90 2.22 -25.49
N ASN A 59 -5.85 1.87 -26.25
CA ASN A 59 -5.96 1.50 -27.65
C ASN A 59 -6.44 0.05 -27.88
N ASP A 60 -6.41 -0.81 -26.85
CA ASP A 60 -6.97 -2.16 -26.91
C ASP A 60 -8.18 -2.26 -25.97
N SER A 61 -9.37 -2.34 -26.54
CA SER A 61 -10.63 -2.30 -25.79
C SER A 61 -10.79 -3.48 -24.82
N ARG A 62 -10.20 -4.65 -25.12
CA ARG A 62 -10.22 -5.81 -24.24
C ARG A 62 -9.34 -5.60 -23.00
N THR A 63 -8.13 -5.09 -23.20
CA THR A 63 -7.21 -4.76 -22.12
C THR A 63 -7.76 -3.63 -21.25
N LEU A 64 -8.32 -2.59 -21.86
CA LEU A 64 -8.98 -1.50 -21.13
C LEU A 64 -10.14 -2.04 -20.27
N ALA A 65 -10.96 -2.95 -20.79
CA ALA A 65 -12.07 -3.53 -20.04
C ALA A 65 -11.60 -4.32 -18.80
N GLU A 66 -10.55 -5.14 -18.94
CA GLU A 66 -9.98 -5.87 -17.79
C GLU A 66 -9.26 -4.92 -16.81
N PHE A 67 -8.62 -3.85 -17.29
CA PHE A 67 -8.03 -2.82 -16.43
C PHE A 67 -9.08 -2.16 -15.53
N GLU A 68 -10.20 -1.70 -16.09
CA GLU A 68 -11.29 -1.05 -15.34
C GLU A 68 -11.93 -2.02 -14.33
N LYS A 69 -12.13 -3.27 -14.75
CA LYS A 69 -12.63 -4.34 -13.87
C LYS A 69 -11.68 -4.59 -12.69
N ALA A 70 -10.36 -4.60 -12.94
CA ALA A 70 -9.36 -4.76 -11.89
C ALA A 70 -9.41 -3.61 -10.88
N GLN A 71 -9.59 -2.36 -11.30
CA GLN A 71 -9.71 -1.23 -10.37
C GLN A 71 -10.95 -1.34 -9.48
N LYS A 72 -12.10 -1.71 -10.05
CA LYS A 72 -13.33 -1.95 -9.30
C LYS A 72 -13.15 -3.06 -8.26
N ALA A 73 -12.58 -4.19 -8.67
CA ALA A 73 -12.35 -5.33 -7.79
C ALA A 73 -11.37 -4.98 -6.65
N ARG A 74 -10.32 -4.20 -6.93
CA ARG A 74 -9.34 -3.77 -5.93
C ARG A 74 -9.95 -2.89 -4.85
N VAL A 75 -10.86 -1.98 -5.20
CA VAL A 75 -11.57 -1.16 -4.19
C VAL A 75 -12.41 -2.04 -3.29
N ALA A 76 -13.21 -2.96 -3.86
CA ALA A 76 -14.03 -3.89 -3.07
C ALA A 76 -13.18 -4.77 -2.14
N PHE A 77 -12.04 -5.29 -2.64
CA PHE A 77 -11.10 -6.05 -1.83
C PHE A 77 -10.52 -5.23 -0.69
N ARG A 78 -10.01 -4.02 -0.96
CA ARG A 78 -9.43 -3.12 0.05
C ARG A 78 -10.43 -2.86 1.17
N ASP A 79 -11.65 -2.48 0.80
CA ASP A 79 -12.67 -2.10 1.78
C ASP A 79 -13.09 -3.30 2.64
N ALA A 80 -13.28 -4.49 2.04
CA ALA A 80 -13.60 -5.70 2.77
C ALA A 80 -12.45 -6.17 3.68
N HIS A 81 -11.21 -6.16 3.17
CA HIS A 81 -10.04 -6.59 3.92
C HIS A 81 -9.76 -5.65 5.11
N CYS A 82 -9.69 -4.35 4.86
CA CYS A 82 -9.46 -3.37 5.93
C CYS A 82 -10.67 -3.26 6.87
N GLY A 83 -11.89 -3.51 6.39
CA GLY A 83 -13.09 -3.65 7.22
C GLY A 83 -13.01 -4.83 8.18
N THR A 84 -12.45 -5.97 7.75
CA THR A 84 -12.18 -7.12 8.64
C THR A 84 -11.23 -6.73 9.77
N ILE A 85 -10.15 -6.00 9.44
CA ILE A 85 -9.19 -5.50 10.43
C ILE A 85 -9.87 -4.54 11.41
N TYR A 86 -10.70 -3.63 10.92
CA TYR A 86 -11.47 -2.71 11.76
C TYR A 86 -12.34 -3.47 12.77
N GLN A 87 -13.05 -4.51 12.32
CA GLN A 87 -13.90 -5.33 13.18
C GLN A 87 -13.10 -6.17 14.19
N TYR A 88 -11.96 -6.74 13.76
CA TYR A 88 -11.09 -7.52 14.65
C TYR A 88 -10.60 -6.68 15.83
N TRP A 89 -10.29 -5.39 15.59
CA TRP A 89 -9.84 -4.46 16.63
C TRP A 89 -10.98 -3.66 17.28
N ALA A 90 -12.25 -4.08 17.14
CA ALA A 90 -13.41 -3.26 17.54
C ALA A 90 -13.40 -2.79 19.00
N GLN A 91 -12.77 -3.54 19.90
CA GLN A 91 -12.66 -3.24 21.34
C GLN A 91 -11.55 -2.23 21.68
N GLY A 92 -10.65 -1.92 20.73
CA GLY A 92 -9.55 -0.98 20.92
C GLY A 92 -9.88 0.42 20.41
N SER A 93 -9.50 1.45 21.16
CA SER A 93 -9.61 2.85 20.71
C SER A 93 -8.79 3.12 19.44
N VAL A 94 -7.72 2.37 19.23
CA VAL A 94 -6.79 2.47 18.08
C VAL A 94 -7.32 1.84 16.78
N ARG A 95 -8.51 1.23 16.78
CA ARG A 95 -9.06 0.51 15.61
C ARG A 95 -9.10 1.33 14.32
N GLY A 96 -9.39 2.64 14.45
CA GLY A 96 -9.42 3.57 13.31
C GLY A 96 -8.03 3.69 12.67
N ALA A 97 -6.99 3.85 13.49
CA ALA A 97 -5.62 3.96 13.02
C ALA A 97 -5.15 2.65 12.38
N ILE A 98 -5.43 1.50 12.99
CA ILE A 98 -5.01 0.21 12.43
C ILE A 98 -5.68 -0.04 11.07
N ALA A 99 -6.98 0.20 10.96
CA ALA A 99 -7.69 0.08 9.68
C ALA A 99 -7.16 1.12 8.67
N GLY A 100 -6.93 2.36 9.08
CA GLY A 100 -6.36 3.41 8.23
C GLY A 100 -4.98 3.04 7.68
N SER A 101 -4.12 2.42 8.47
CA SER A 101 -2.83 1.91 7.99
C SER A 101 -2.98 0.78 6.95
N CYS A 102 -4.00 -0.08 7.09
CA CYS A 102 -4.33 -1.04 6.04
C CYS A 102 -4.72 -0.34 4.73
N PHE A 103 -5.59 0.68 4.79
CA PHE A 103 -5.98 1.45 3.62
C PHE A 103 -4.77 2.09 2.95
N LEU A 104 -3.92 2.77 3.73
CA LEU A 104 -2.72 3.44 3.22
C LEU A 104 -1.78 2.45 2.51
N ARG A 105 -1.47 1.32 3.15
CA ARG A 105 -0.60 0.28 2.59
C ARG A 105 -1.15 -0.27 1.27
N LEU A 106 -2.43 -0.62 1.22
CA LEU A 106 -3.04 -1.15 -0.01
C LEU A 106 -3.13 -0.11 -1.13
N THR A 107 -3.32 1.16 -0.79
CA THR A 107 -3.29 2.26 -1.77
C THR A 107 -1.88 2.42 -2.36
N ARG A 108 -0.84 2.50 -1.52
CA ARG A 108 0.56 2.61 -1.97
C ARG A 108 1.00 1.40 -2.78
N ARG A 109 0.63 0.19 -2.32
CA ARG A 109 0.94 -1.04 -3.04
C ARG A 109 0.37 -1.04 -4.44
N ARG A 110 -0.89 -0.60 -4.60
CA ARG A 110 -1.48 -0.54 -5.94
C ARG A 110 -0.73 0.41 -6.87
N THR A 111 -0.25 1.55 -6.36
CA THR A 111 0.56 2.48 -7.16
C THR A 111 1.81 1.79 -7.72
N HIS A 112 2.50 1.00 -6.90
CA HIS A 112 3.64 0.20 -7.34
C HIS A 112 3.24 -0.92 -8.33
N ASP A 113 2.15 -1.64 -8.05
CA ASP A 113 1.67 -2.70 -8.96
C ASP A 113 1.34 -2.13 -10.36
N LEU A 114 0.81 -0.90 -10.44
CA LEU A 114 0.56 -0.21 -11.71
C LEU A 114 1.86 0.20 -12.41
N LEU A 115 2.86 0.65 -11.63
CA LEU A 115 4.16 0.95 -12.20
C LEU A 115 4.75 -0.29 -12.88
N ASP A 116 4.87 -1.38 -12.13
CA ASP A 116 5.45 -2.63 -12.59
C ASP A 116 4.72 -3.20 -13.80
N ALA A 117 3.39 -3.29 -13.75
CA ALA A 117 2.60 -3.93 -14.80
C ALA A 117 2.44 -3.04 -16.03
N ASP A 118 2.18 -1.76 -15.82
CA ASP A 118 1.62 -0.88 -16.84
C ASP A 118 2.51 0.31 -17.17
N LEU A 119 3.60 0.61 -16.45
CA LEU A 119 4.39 1.84 -16.68
C LEU A 119 5.91 1.62 -16.74
N THR A 120 6.39 0.37 -16.66
CA THR A 120 7.78 0.00 -16.94
C THR A 120 7.93 -0.70 -18.30
N TYR A 121 9.18 -1.00 -18.64
CA TYR A 121 9.57 -1.75 -19.83
C TYR A 121 10.49 -2.91 -19.41
N VAL A 122 10.52 -3.98 -20.20
CA VAL A 122 11.39 -5.14 -19.96
C VAL A 122 12.86 -4.89 -20.34
N ASP A 123 13.14 -3.78 -20.99
CA ASP A 123 14.47 -3.35 -21.42
C ASP A 123 15.03 -2.24 -20.50
N THR A 124 16.05 -1.52 -20.94
CA THR A 124 16.67 -0.44 -20.16
C THR A 124 15.95 0.90 -20.32
N THR A 125 14.76 0.94 -20.92
CA THR A 125 13.99 2.17 -21.07
C THR A 125 13.51 2.63 -19.70
N PRO A 126 13.70 3.91 -19.33
CA PRO A 126 13.21 4.45 -18.07
C PRO A 126 11.68 4.30 -17.93
N PRO A 127 11.17 4.06 -16.71
CA PRO A 127 9.73 4.03 -16.45
C PRO A 127 9.02 5.34 -16.82
N ILE A 128 7.74 5.25 -17.20
CA ILE A 128 6.93 6.41 -17.61
C ILE A 128 6.68 7.38 -16.45
N LEU A 129 6.46 6.83 -15.26
CA LEU A 129 6.37 7.58 -14.00
C LEU A 129 7.53 7.16 -13.08
N PRO A 130 7.99 8.03 -12.16
CA PRO A 130 9.02 7.65 -11.20
C PRO A 130 8.57 6.50 -10.31
N GLU A 131 9.51 5.84 -9.63
CA GLU A 131 9.18 4.88 -8.58
C GLU A 131 8.33 5.56 -7.47
N PRO A 132 7.13 5.06 -7.13
CA PRO A 132 6.34 5.63 -6.06
C PRO A 132 7.11 5.49 -4.75
N LYS A 133 6.94 6.48 -3.86
CA LYS A 133 7.54 6.41 -2.54
C LYS A 133 6.80 5.38 -1.70
N LEU A 134 7.16 4.13 -1.86
CA LEU A 134 6.91 3.12 -0.85
C LEU A 134 7.69 3.53 0.39
N SER A 135 7.04 3.57 1.55
CA SER A 135 7.84 3.44 2.77
C SER A 135 8.56 2.10 2.69
N GLU A 136 9.74 1.97 3.30
CA GLU A 136 10.60 0.77 3.23
C GLU A 136 9.85 -0.54 3.56
N ASN A 137 8.65 -0.43 4.14
CA ASN A 137 7.80 -1.48 4.66
C ASN A 137 6.45 -1.64 3.92
N ASP A 138 6.24 -0.92 2.80
CA ASP A 138 5.10 -1.13 1.87
C ASP A 138 5.41 -2.19 0.77
N LYS A 139 6.66 -2.71 0.75
CA LYS A 139 7.15 -3.73 -0.19
C LYS A 139 6.73 -5.15 0.18
#